data_AF-M3HL95-F1
#
_entry.id   AF-M3HL95-F1
#
_cell.length_a   1.000
_cell.length_b   1.000
_cell.length_c   1.000
_cell.angle_alpha   90.00
_cell.angle_beta   90.00
_cell.angle_gamma   90.00
#
_symmetry.space_group_name_H-M   'P 1'
#
loop_
_entity.id
_entity.type
_entity.pdbx_description
1 polymer ?
#
loop_
_entity_poly.entity_id
_entity_poly.type
_entity_poly.pdbx_seq_one_letter_code
_entity_poly.pdbx_strand_id
1 'polypeptide(L)'
;MSKPLIVQSDRTMLLEVDNPEFEACQSIVSKFAELEKSPEYLHTYRISPLSLWNAASIKMTADEIVECLEKFSRYSVPKNIVNEIREQISRYGKVKLVKEESGELAILSNEKGFLQEIGNHRAVQPFIETVFPDKIYIKKEYRGHIKQALIKIGFPVEDLAGYDEGNKYGFNLRPTSTNGKNLECEITKEPVWKYSMREVVTREVPVLWCFLVGPVRPL
;
A
#
# COMPACT_ATOMS: atom_id res chain seq x y z
N MET A 1 -12.93 14.17 -28.49
CA MET A 1 -11.82 14.55 -27.58
C MET A 1 -10.95 13.32 -27.39
N SER A 2 -9.64 13.51 -27.35
CA SER A 2 -8.69 12.40 -27.20
C SER A 2 -8.71 11.88 -25.76
N LYS A 3 -8.58 10.57 -25.54
CA LYS A 3 -8.51 10.02 -24.18
C LYS A 3 -7.15 10.36 -23.53
N PRO A 4 -7.06 10.46 -22.18
CA PRO A 4 -5.90 11.05 -21.49
C PRO A 4 -4.71 10.10 -21.28
N LEU A 5 -4.91 8.78 -21.43
CA LEU A 5 -3.95 7.78 -20.97
C LEU A 5 -3.30 7.02 -22.13
N ILE A 6 -2.00 6.77 -22.04
CA ILE A 6 -1.25 5.87 -22.91
C ILE A 6 -0.63 4.78 -22.04
N VAL A 7 -0.90 3.51 -22.37
CA VAL A 7 -0.34 2.36 -21.67
C VAL A 7 0.72 1.70 -22.54
N GLN A 8 1.93 1.57 -22.01
CA GLN A 8 3.07 0.96 -22.69
C GLN A 8 3.26 -0.49 -22.26
N SER A 9 3.94 -1.26 -23.10
CA SER A 9 4.20 -2.70 -22.87
C SER A 9 5.19 -2.97 -21.74
N ASP A 10 5.96 -1.96 -21.32
CA ASP A 10 6.95 -1.99 -20.22
C ASP A 10 6.36 -1.60 -18.86
N ARG A 11 5.02 -1.57 -18.73
CA ARG A 11 4.23 -1.17 -17.55
C ARG A 11 4.20 0.32 -17.27
N THR A 12 4.78 1.14 -18.15
CA THR A 12 4.74 2.59 -18.04
C THR A 12 3.39 3.11 -18.54
N MET A 13 2.84 4.08 -17.81
CA MET A 13 1.57 4.74 -18.09
C MET A 13 1.80 6.25 -18.16
N LEU A 14 1.41 6.87 -19.27
CA LEU A 14 1.56 8.30 -19.51
C LEU A 14 0.19 8.95 -19.47
N LEU A 15 -0.02 9.86 -18.53
CA LEU A 15 -1.28 10.55 -18.29
C LEU A 15 -1.15 12.03 -18.62
N GLU A 16 -1.90 12.51 -19.61
CA GLU A 16 -1.90 13.91 -20.04
C GLU A 16 -2.73 14.79 -19.08
N VAL A 17 -2.14 15.89 -18.60
CA VAL A 17 -2.72 16.78 -17.58
C VAL A 17 -3.78 17.72 -18.17
N ASP A 18 -3.57 18.24 -19.38
CA ASP A 18 -4.48 19.20 -20.03
C ASP A 18 -5.81 18.59 -20.53
N ASN A 19 -6.04 17.31 -20.24
CA ASN A 19 -7.22 16.60 -20.69
C ASN A 19 -8.40 16.78 -19.71
N PRO A 20 -9.63 17.02 -20.19
CA PRO A 20 -10.79 17.16 -19.30
C PRO A 20 -11.09 15.90 -18.44
N GLU A 21 -10.66 14.71 -18.88
CA GLU A 21 -10.81 13.46 -18.13
C GLU A 21 -9.62 13.16 -17.20
N PHE A 22 -8.63 14.06 -17.08
CA PHE A 22 -7.41 13.86 -16.28
C PHE A 22 -7.72 13.46 -14.83
N GLU A 23 -8.50 14.28 -14.11
CA GLU A 23 -8.82 14.06 -12.69
C GLU A 23 -9.53 12.71 -12.46
N ALA A 24 -10.48 12.39 -13.35
CA ALA A 24 -11.21 11.13 -13.28
C ALA A 24 -10.29 9.92 -13.53
N CYS A 25 -9.38 10.02 -14.50
CA CYS A 25 -8.40 8.99 -14.78
C CYS A 25 -7.39 8.86 -13.63
N GLN A 26 -6.86 9.97 -13.12
CA GLN A 26 -5.86 10.01 -12.06
C GLN A 26 -6.36 9.38 -10.76
N SER A 27 -7.62 9.68 -10.38
CA SER A 27 -8.26 9.14 -9.18
C SER A 27 -8.33 7.60 -9.19
N ILE A 28 -8.43 6.98 -10.37
CA ILE A 28 -8.52 5.52 -10.50
C ILE A 28 -7.13 4.93 -10.70
N VAL A 29 -6.28 5.50 -11.57
CA VAL A 29 -4.91 5.05 -11.83
C VAL A 29 -4.07 5.03 -10.54
N SER A 30 -4.21 6.03 -9.68
CA SER A 30 -3.48 6.09 -8.40
C SER A 30 -3.79 4.95 -7.43
N LYS A 31 -4.88 4.20 -7.65
CA LYS A 31 -5.23 3.04 -6.81
C LYS A 31 -4.42 1.79 -7.13
N PHE A 32 -3.95 1.66 -8.38
CA PHE A 32 -3.32 0.43 -8.87
C PHE A 32 -1.98 0.66 -9.58
N ALA A 33 -1.49 1.89 -9.64
CA ALA A 33 -0.20 2.25 -10.22
C ALA A 33 0.53 3.28 -9.33
N GLU A 34 1.86 3.23 -9.34
CA GLU A 34 2.72 4.13 -8.59
C GLU A 34 3.10 5.35 -9.44
N LEU A 35 3.08 6.55 -8.84
CA LEU A 35 3.54 7.77 -9.51
C LEU A 35 5.07 7.78 -9.53
N GLU A 36 5.67 7.83 -10.72
CA GLU A 36 7.12 8.00 -10.88
C GLU A 36 7.52 9.47 -10.99
N LYS A 37 6.81 10.22 -11.83
CA LYS A 37 7.13 11.63 -12.16
C LYS A 37 5.85 12.41 -12.44
N SER A 38 5.83 13.68 -12.02
CA SER A 38 4.70 14.60 -12.23
C SER A 38 5.16 15.97 -12.77
N PRO A 39 5.70 16.05 -14.00
CA PRO A 39 5.94 17.32 -14.67
C PRO A 39 4.62 17.95 -15.15
N GLU A 40 4.68 19.21 -15.59
CA GLU A 40 3.52 20.09 -15.86
C GLU A 40 2.47 19.50 -16.81
N TYR A 41 2.89 18.86 -17.91
CA TYR A 41 1.96 18.42 -18.97
C TYR A 41 1.64 16.92 -18.96
N LEU A 42 2.47 16.09 -18.32
CA LEU A 42 2.37 14.64 -18.43
C LEU A 42 2.85 13.93 -17.17
N HIS A 43 1.97 13.22 -16.49
CA HIS A 43 2.35 12.38 -15.36
C HIS A 43 2.75 10.98 -15.82
N THR A 44 3.83 10.45 -15.25
CA THR A 44 4.31 9.08 -15.51
C THR A 44 3.98 8.21 -14.30
N TYR A 45 3.20 7.17 -14.55
CA TYR A 45 2.88 6.12 -13.60
C TYR A 45 3.51 4.79 -14.04
N ARG A 46 3.74 3.89 -13.08
CA ARG A 46 4.19 2.51 -13.35
C ARG A 46 3.29 1.51 -12.65
N ILE A 47 2.88 0.48 -13.37
CA ILE A 47 2.24 -0.70 -12.78
C ILE A 47 3.33 -1.59 -12.17
N SER A 48 3.22 -1.84 -10.87
CA SER A 48 4.07 -2.77 -10.12
C SER A 48 3.21 -3.89 -9.50
N PRO A 49 3.76 -5.10 -9.26
CA PRO A 49 3.04 -6.14 -8.52
C PRO A 49 2.50 -5.63 -7.17
N LEU A 50 3.30 -4.83 -6.45
CA LEU A 50 2.91 -4.25 -5.17
C LEU A 50 1.69 -3.32 -5.31
N SER A 51 1.69 -2.44 -6.31
CA SER A 51 0.57 -1.53 -6.58
C SER A 51 -0.73 -2.28 -6.92
N LEU A 52 -0.63 -3.40 -7.65
CA LEU A 52 -1.78 -4.26 -7.94
C LEU A 52 -2.29 -4.99 -6.70
N TRP A 53 -1.40 -5.47 -5.83
CA TRP A 53 -1.79 -6.10 -4.57
C TRP A 53 -2.42 -5.10 -3.58
N ASN A 54 -1.94 -3.84 -3.59
CA ASN A 54 -2.57 -2.76 -2.85
C ASN A 54 -3.99 -2.49 -3.37
N ALA A 55 -4.19 -2.48 -4.70
CA ALA A 55 -5.52 -2.38 -5.30
C ALA A 55 -6.42 -3.57 -4.90
N ALA A 56 -5.89 -4.79 -4.93
CA ALA A 56 -6.63 -5.98 -4.52
C ALA A 56 -7.04 -5.94 -3.03
N SER A 57 -6.21 -5.33 -2.17
CA SER A 57 -6.52 -5.16 -0.74
C SER A 57 -7.73 -4.26 -0.48
N ILE A 58 -8.01 -3.32 -1.39
CA ILE A 58 -9.22 -2.49 -1.38
C ILE A 58 -10.36 -3.09 -2.22
N LYS A 59 -10.28 -4.39 -2.53
CA LYS A 59 -11.26 -5.18 -3.31
C LYS A 59 -11.43 -4.75 -4.76
N MET A 60 -10.45 -4.06 -5.33
CA MET A 60 -10.46 -3.76 -6.76
C MET A 60 -10.11 -5.03 -7.55
N THR A 61 -10.97 -5.39 -8.49
CA THR A 61 -10.83 -6.60 -9.31
C THR A 61 -9.96 -6.36 -10.55
N ALA A 62 -9.42 -7.43 -11.12
CA ALA A 62 -8.62 -7.33 -12.34
C ALA A 62 -9.43 -6.79 -13.52
N ASP A 63 -10.70 -7.19 -13.63
CA ASP A 63 -11.56 -6.73 -14.72
C ASP A 63 -11.91 -5.25 -14.58
N GLU A 64 -12.17 -4.74 -13.37
CA GLU A 64 -12.34 -3.29 -13.14
C GLU A 64 -11.11 -2.47 -13.55
N ILE A 65 -9.90 -2.96 -13.28
CA ILE A 65 -8.66 -2.30 -13.72
C ILE A 65 -8.56 -2.32 -15.24
N VAL A 66 -8.79 -3.47 -15.87
CA VAL A 66 -8.71 -3.61 -17.34
C VAL A 66 -9.74 -2.73 -18.04
N GLU A 67 -10.99 -2.71 -17.56
CA GLU A 67 -12.05 -1.83 -18.06
C GLU A 67 -11.68 -0.36 -17.91
N CYS A 68 -11.08 0.03 -16.77
CA CYS A 68 -10.58 1.38 -16.57
C CYS A 68 -9.50 1.75 -17.60
N LEU A 69 -8.53 0.87 -17.82
CA LEU A 69 -7.46 1.08 -18.80
C LEU A 69 -8.03 1.21 -20.22
N GLU A 70 -8.96 0.34 -20.61
CA GLU A 70 -9.62 0.41 -21.93
C GLU A 70 -10.47 1.68 -22.10
N LYS A 71 -11.13 2.12 -21.02
CA LYS A 71 -11.93 3.34 -21.00
C LYS A 71 -11.08 4.57 -21.25
N PHE A 72 -9.99 4.77 -20.50
CA PHE A 72 -9.18 5.98 -20.58
C PHE A 72 -8.00 5.89 -21.55
N SER A 73 -7.66 4.72 -22.07
CA SER A 73 -6.52 4.61 -22.98
C SER A 73 -6.85 5.03 -24.40
N ARG A 74 -6.00 5.92 -24.94
CA ARG A 74 -6.04 6.38 -26.33
C ARG A 74 -5.80 5.25 -27.33
N TYR A 75 -5.00 4.25 -26.95
CA TYR A 75 -4.67 3.09 -27.76
C TYR A 75 -5.18 1.82 -27.07
N SER A 76 -5.25 0.71 -27.81
CA SER A 76 -5.56 -0.58 -27.21
C SER A 76 -4.50 -0.97 -26.17
N VAL A 77 -4.93 -1.41 -25.00
CA VAL A 77 -4.04 -1.86 -23.93
C VAL A 77 -3.26 -3.10 -24.41
N PRO A 78 -1.93 -3.15 -24.23
CA PRO A 78 -1.15 -4.33 -24.61
C PRO A 78 -1.61 -5.60 -23.87
N LYS A 79 -1.79 -6.71 -24.60
CA LYS A 79 -2.29 -7.98 -24.03
C LYS A 79 -1.41 -8.54 -22.91
N ASN A 80 -0.09 -8.31 -22.98
CA ASN A 80 0.83 -8.73 -21.93
C ASN A 80 0.53 -8.04 -20.59
N ILE A 81 0.17 -6.75 -20.62
CA ILE A 81 -0.21 -6.01 -19.41
C ILE A 81 -1.52 -6.54 -18.83
N VAL A 82 -2.51 -6.81 -19.69
CA VAL A 82 -3.80 -7.39 -19.26
C VAL A 82 -3.60 -8.76 -18.58
N ASN A 83 -2.79 -9.63 -19.18
CA ASN A 83 -2.48 -10.94 -18.61
C ASN A 83 -1.73 -10.81 -17.28
N GLU A 84 -0.76 -9.90 -17.21
CA GLU A 84 0.01 -9.66 -15.99
C GLU A 84 -0.88 -9.13 -14.85
N ILE A 85 -1.78 -8.18 -15.12
CA ILE A 85 -2.72 -7.66 -14.11
C ILE A 85 -3.58 -8.79 -13.54
N ARG A 86 -4.14 -9.64 -14.41
CA ARG A 86 -4.96 -10.79 -14.00
C ARG A 86 -4.15 -11.79 -13.19
N GLU A 87 -2.93 -12.10 -13.61
CA GLU A 87 -2.05 -13.02 -12.89
C GLU A 87 -1.72 -12.48 -11.49
N GLN A 88 -1.29 -11.21 -11.38
CA GLN A 88 -0.88 -10.62 -10.11
C GLN A 88 -2.05 -10.51 -9.13
N ILE A 89 -3.24 -10.13 -9.59
CA ILE A 89 -4.43 -10.05 -8.74
C ILE A 89 -4.90 -11.44 -8.33
N SER A 90 -4.83 -12.44 -9.21
CA SER A 90 -5.18 -13.83 -8.86
C SER A 90 -4.33 -14.40 -7.73
N ARG A 91 -3.10 -13.90 -7.55
CA ARG A 91 -2.19 -14.31 -6.46
C ARG A 91 -2.59 -13.74 -5.10
N TYR A 92 -3.31 -12.62 -5.07
CA TYR A 92 -3.73 -11.98 -3.83
C TYR A 92 -4.73 -12.84 -3.04
N GLY A 93 -4.57 -12.87 -1.71
CA GLY A 93 -5.45 -13.64 -0.81
C GLY A 93 -5.23 -15.15 -0.80
N LYS A 94 -4.35 -15.69 -1.67
CA LYS A 94 -3.99 -17.10 -1.68
C LYS A 94 -3.05 -17.49 -0.55
N VAL A 95 -2.23 -16.56 -0.07
CA VAL A 95 -1.28 -16.79 1.03
C VAL A 95 -1.70 -15.93 2.21
N LYS A 96 -1.97 -16.58 3.33
CA LYS A 96 -2.44 -15.94 4.55
C LYS A 96 -1.48 -16.22 5.68
N LEU A 97 -1.14 -15.19 6.43
CA LEU A 97 -0.39 -15.32 7.66
C LEU A 97 -1.35 -15.24 8.84
N VAL A 98 -1.46 -16.32 9.60
CA VAL A 98 -2.36 -16.42 10.75
C VAL A 98 -1.57 -16.67 12.02
N LYS A 99 -2.15 -16.28 13.16
CA LYS A 99 -1.69 -16.65 14.48
C LYS A 99 -2.62 -17.75 15.00
N GLU A 100 -2.06 -18.93 15.23
CA GLU A 100 -2.80 -20.09 15.78
C GLU A 100 -3.09 -19.87 17.28
N GLU A 101 -4.00 -20.67 17.84
CA GLU A 101 -4.36 -20.61 19.27
C GLU A 101 -3.17 -20.94 20.19
N SER A 102 -2.22 -21.76 19.72
CA SER A 102 -0.93 -22.00 20.39
C SER A 102 -0.04 -20.75 20.46
N GLY A 103 -0.43 -19.69 19.77
CA GLY A 103 0.28 -18.44 19.61
C GLY A 103 1.29 -18.46 18.47
N GLU A 104 1.55 -19.61 17.86
CA GLU A 104 2.49 -19.78 16.73
C GLU A 104 1.99 -19.08 15.46
N LEU A 105 2.92 -18.65 14.62
CA LEU A 105 2.60 -18.05 13.34
C LEU A 105 2.66 -19.12 12.25
N ALA A 106 1.60 -19.20 11.46
CA ALA A 106 1.48 -20.15 10.36
C ALA A 106 1.12 -19.42 9.06
N ILE A 107 1.77 -19.83 7.97
CA ILE A 107 1.38 -19.48 6.61
C ILE A 107 0.41 -20.56 6.14
N LEU A 108 -0.80 -20.12 5.77
CA LEU A 108 -1.82 -20.94 5.16
C LEU A 108 -1.94 -20.59 3.68
N SER A 109 -2.22 -21.59 2.85
CA SER A 109 -2.65 -21.36 1.49
C SER A 109 -3.70 -22.37 1.09
N ASN A 110 -4.61 -21.93 0.24
CA ASN A 110 -5.57 -22.76 -0.47
C ASN A 110 -4.93 -23.56 -1.63
N GLU A 111 -3.74 -23.19 -2.09
CA GLU A 111 -3.03 -23.88 -3.16
C GLU A 111 -1.76 -24.56 -2.65
N LYS A 112 -1.73 -25.90 -2.69
CA LYS A 112 -0.57 -26.70 -2.21
C LYS A 112 0.71 -26.38 -2.98
N GLY A 113 0.60 -26.05 -4.26
CA GLY A 113 1.75 -25.66 -5.10
C GLY A 113 2.45 -24.41 -4.56
N PHE A 114 1.70 -23.44 -4.05
CA PHE A 114 2.26 -22.20 -3.50
C PHE A 114 3.04 -22.47 -2.22
N LEU A 115 2.53 -23.31 -1.32
CA LEU A 115 3.25 -23.70 -0.10
C LEU A 115 4.55 -24.45 -0.41
N GLN A 116 4.52 -25.36 -1.38
CA GLN A 116 5.73 -26.08 -1.80
C GLN A 116 6.77 -25.14 -2.40
N GLU A 117 6.36 -24.20 -3.24
CA GLU A 117 7.27 -23.21 -3.83
C GLU A 117 7.87 -22.29 -2.76
N ILE A 118 7.05 -21.79 -1.83
CA ILE A 118 7.48 -20.95 -0.71
C ILE A 118 8.45 -21.71 0.20
N GLY A 119 8.16 -22.97 0.55
CA GLY A 119 9.00 -23.80 1.41
C GLY A 119 10.37 -24.13 0.80
N ASN A 120 10.43 -24.24 -0.53
CA ASN A 120 11.68 -24.51 -1.25
C ASN A 120 12.51 -23.25 -1.52
N HIS A 121 11.95 -22.06 -1.33
CA HIS A 121 12.63 -20.83 -1.68
C HIS A 121 13.70 -20.44 -0.63
N ARG A 122 14.96 -20.30 -1.08
CA ARG A 122 16.12 -20.00 -0.21
C ARG A 122 15.96 -18.75 0.66
N ALA A 123 15.22 -17.75 0.16
CA ALA A 123 14.97 -16.51 0.91
C ALA A 123 14.03 -16.70 2.12
N VAL A 124 13.21 -17.75 2.12
CA VAL A 124 12.19 -17.99 3.15
C VAL A 124 12.66 -19.05 4.15
N GLN A 125 13.46 -20.02 3.70
CA GLN A 125 14.00 -21.12 4.52
C GLN A 125 14.58 -20.71 5.89
N PRO A 126 15.34 -19.61 6.05
CA PRO A 126 15.89 -19.23 7.35
C PRO A 126 14.84 -18.92 8.42
N PHE A 127 13.62 -18.59 8.01
CA PHE A 127 12.53 -18.15 8.88
C PHE A 127 11.50 -19.26 9.15
N ILE A 128 11.61 -20.39 8.45
CA ILE A 128 10.71 -21.54 8.57
C ILE A 128 11.16 -22.42 9.73
N GLU A 129 10.20 -22.88 10.54
CA GLU A 129 10.44 -23.91 11.55
C GLU A 129 10.08 -25.29 11.03
N THR A 130 8.85 -25.46 10.55
CA THR A 130 8.32 -26.74 10.08
C THR A 130 7.42 -26.54 8.88
N VAL A 131 7.54 -27.41 7.88
CA VAL A 131 6.70 -27.41 6.68
C VAL A 131 5.72 -28.58 6.74
N PHE A 132 4.43 -28.29 6.63
CA PHE A 132 3.37 -29.27 6.42
C PHE A 132 2.76 -29.10 5.02
N PRO A 133 2.03 -30.10 4.50
CA PRO A 133 1.38 -30.01 3.19
C PRO A 133 0.40 -28.85 3.03
N ASP A 134 -0.27 -28.47 4.12
CA ASP A 134 -1.34 -27.46 4.11
C ASP A 134 -0.99 -26.19 4.92
N LYS A 135 0.16 -26.17 5.62
CA LYS A 135 0.62 -25.01 6.40
C LYS A 135 2.14 -24.99 6.63
N ILE A 136 2.71 -23.80 6.82
CA ILE A 136 4.13 -23.62 7.16
C ILE A 136 4.23 -22.83 8.46
N TYR A 137 4.88 -23.40 9.47
CA TYR A 137 5.17 -22.71 10.72
C TYR A 137 6.41 -21.83 10.58
N ILE A 138 6.32 -20.62 11.13
CA ILE A 138 7.38 -19.63 11.10
C ILE A 138 7.69 -19.10 12.50
N LYS A 139 8.94 -18.69 12.68
CA LYS A 139 9.42 -17.99 13.87
C LYS A 139 8.78 -16.62 14.01
N LYS A 140 8.20 -16.32 15.18
CA LYS A 140 7.46 -15.06 15.41
C LYS A 140 8.33 -13.82 15.28
N GLU A 141 9.60 -13.94 15.67
CA GLU A 141 10.60 -12.87 15.68
C GLU A 141 10.87 -12.33 14.27
N TYR A 142 10.63 -13.14 13.25
CA TYR A 142 10.93 -12.81 11.85
C TYR A 142 9.68 -12.47 11.03
N ARG A 143 8.52 -12.20 11.66
CA ARG A 143 7.28 -11.82 10.95
C ARG A 143 7.46 -10.67 9.94
N GLY A 144 8.27 -9.66 10.26
CA GLY A 144 8.57 -8.59 9.30
C GLY A 144 9.39 -9.08 8.10
N HIS A 145 10.42 -9.89 8.39
CA HIS A 145 11.34 -10.42 7.38
C HIS A 145 10.67 -11.40 6.44
N ILE A 146 9.83 -12.30 6.95
CA ILE A 146 9.09 -13.27 6.13
C ILE A 146 8.15 -12.55 5.16
N LYS A 147 7.45 -11.50 5.60
CA LYS A 147 6.58 -10.72 4.70
C LYS A 147 7.37 -10.07 3.58
N GLN A 148 8.50 -9.44 3.92
CA GLN A 148 9.37 -8.85 2.91
C GLN A 148 9.92 -9.90 1.95
N ALA A 149 10.31 -11.07 2.45
CA ALA A 149 10.77 -12.18 1.62
C ALA A 149 9.65 -12.66 0.68
N LEU A 150 8.44 -12.87 1.19
CA LEU A 150 7.27 -13.33 0.43
C LEU A 150 6.87 -12.34 -0.67
N ILE A 151 6.85 -11.04 -0.37
CA ILE A 151 6.63 -9.97 -1.37
C ILE A 151 7.70 -10.02 -2.47
N LYS A 152 8.98 -10.19 -2.10
CA LYS A 152 10.09 -10.26 -3.07
C LYS A 152 10.00 -11.47 -4.00
N ILE A 153 9.46 -12.59 -3.53
CA ILE A 153 9.31 -13.81 -4.33
C ILE A 153 7.99 -13.87 -5.11
N GLY A 154 7.16 -12.81 -5.06
CA GLY A 154 5.93 -12.75 -5.84
C GLY A 154 4.70 -13.36 -5.16
N PHE A 155 4.73 -13.55 -3.84
CA PHE A 155 3.62 -14.08 -3.06
C PHE A 155 3.13 -13.02 -2.05
N PRO A 156 2.08 -12.26 -2.38
CA PRO A 156 1.49 -11.30 -1.45
C PRO A 156 0.85 -12.04 -0.28
N VAL A 157 1.16 -11.60 0.94
CA VAL A 157 0.68 -12.22 2.16
C VAL A 157 -0.36 -11.33 2.81
N GLU A 158 -1.56 -11.87 3.01
CA GLU A 158 -2.57 -11.23 3.83
C GLU A 158 -2.27 -11.52 5.30
N ASP A 159 -2.06 -10.47 6.10
CA ASP A 159 -1.68 -10.62 7.50
C ASP A 159 -2.89 -10.53 8.43
N LEU A 160 -3.28 -11.69 8.94
CA LEU A 160 -4.40 -11.88 9.86
C LEU A 160 -3.91 -12.17 11.29
N ALA A 161 -2.60 -12.12 11.54
CA ALA A 161 -2.01 -12.48 12.83
C ALA A 161 -2.23 -11.43 13.95
N GLY A 162 -3.00 -10.36 13.69
CA GLY A 162 -3.28 -9.31 14.66
C GLY A 162 -2.04 -8.48 15.05
N TYR A 163 -2.22 -7.59 16.02
CA TYR A 163 -1.12 -6.86 16.64
C TYR A 163 -0.80 -7.50 17.99
N ASP A 164 0.46 -7.82 18.24
CA ASP A 164 0.92 -8.04 19.61
C ASP A 164 0.96 -6.68 20.31
N GLU A 165 0.57 -6.61 21.58
CA GLU A 165 0.70 -5.37 22.36
C GLU A 165 2.16 -4.92 22.36
N GLY A 166 2.44 -3.78 21.74
CA GLY A 166 3.79 -3.24 21.68
C GLY A 166 4.32 -2.88 23.07
N ASN A 167 5.64 -2.90 23.23
CA ASN A 167 6.27 -2.39 24.45
C ASN A 167 5.86 -0.93 24.66
N LYS A 168 5.25 -0.65 25.82
CA LYS A 168 4.90 0.72 26.22
C LYS A 168 6.19 1.53 26.36
N TYR A 169 6.48 2.37 25.38
CA TYR A 169 7.57 3.33 25.48
C TYR A 169 7.12 4.50 26.35
N GLY A 170 7.74 4.62 27.53
CA GLY A 170 7.57 5.78 28.38
C GLY A 170 8.31 6.97 27.78
N PHE A 171 7.61 7.82 27.04
CA PHE A 171 8.08 9.17 26.76
C PHE A 171 7.29 10.14 27.63
N ASN A 172 8.00 11.05 28.29
CA ASN A 172 7.37 12.12 29.05
C ASN A 172 7.20 13.31 28.11
N LEU A 173 5.97 13.79 27.95
CA LEU A 173 5.76 15.10 27.36
C LEU A 173 6.24 16.17 28.33
N ARG A 174 6.91 17.19 27.80
CA ARG A 174 7.08 18.44 28.55
C ARG A 174 5.70 19.06 28.71
N PRO A 175 5.36 19.62 29.89
CA PRO A 175 4.07 20.27 30.10
C PRO A 175 3.87 21.49 29.17
N THR A 176 4.97 22.07 28.67
CA THR A 176 4.94 23.27 27.85
C THR A 176 5.87 23.14 26.65
N SER A 177 5.39 23.55 25.48
CA SER A 177 6.18 23.77 24.27
C SER A 177 7.21 24.88 24.47
N THR A 178 8.27 24.91 23.68
CA THR A 178 9.28 25.98 23.66
C THR A 178 8.67 27.38 23.42
N ASN A 179 7.44 27.44 22.88
CA ASN A 179 6.68 28.67 22.65
C ASN A 179 5.60 28.95 23.72
N GLY A 180 5.64 28.30 24.90
CA GLY A 180 4.75 28.62 26.01
C GLY A 180 3.33 28.03 25.95
N LYS A 181 3.02 27.20 24.94
CA LYS A 181 1.72 26.52 24.82
C LYS A 181 1.73 25.17 25.57
N ASN A 182 0.64 24.82 26.24
CA ASN A 182 0.48 23.53 26.91
C ASN A 182 0.40 22.38 25.89
N LEU A 183 1.04 21.25 26.21
CA LEU A 183 1.03 20.06 25.38
C LEU A 183 0.16 18.98 26.06
N GLU A 184 -0.93 18.60 25.40
CA GLU A 184 -1.74 17.45 25.78
C GLU A 184 -1.60 16.35 24.72
N CYS A 185 -1.37 15.10 25.15
CA CYS A 185 -1.36 13.95 24.24
C CYS A 185 -2.74 13.34 24.19
N GLU A 186 -3.43 13.46 23.07
CA GLU A 186 -4.60 12.64 22.78
C GLU A 186 -4.16 11.46 21.90
N ILE A 187 -4.24 10.24 22.44
CA ILE A 187 -4.02 9.02 21.64
C ILE A 187 -5.36 8.66 21.01
N THR A 188 -5.60 9.11 19.78
CA THR A 188 -6.77 8.68 19.01
C THR A 188 -6.55 7.26 18.49
N LYS A 189 -7.42 6.33 18.88
CA LYS A 189 -7.46 4.97 18.30
C LYS A 189 -8.20 5.00 16.95
N GLU A 190 -7.66 5.69 15.96
CA GLU A 190 -8.12 5.56 14.57
C GLU A 190 -7.20 4.61 13.79
N PRO A 191 -7.73 3.68 12.98
CA PRO A 191 -6.93 2.65 12.30
C PRO A 191 -6.14 3.14 11.08
N VAL A 192 -5.89 4.45 10.93
CA VAL A 192 -5.25 5.00 9.71
C VAL A 192 -4.23 6.07 10.08
N TRP A 193 -3.03 5.94 9.52
CA TRP A 193 -1.90 6.88 9.63
C TRP A 193 -2.30 8.32 9.26
N LYS A 194 -2.80 9.08 10.23
CA LYS A 194 -2.83 10.54 10.23
C LYS A 194 -2.06 11.04 11.45
N TYR A 195 -0.76 11.27 11.31
CA TYR A 195 -0.08 12.21 12.19
C TYR A 195 -0.58 13.61 11.82
N SER A 196 -1.64 14.04 12.47
CA SER A 196 -2.16 15.40 12.39
C SER A 196 -1.90 16.06 13.73
N MET A 197 -0.82 16.83 13.86
CA MET A 197 -0.77 17.86 14.91
C MET A 197 -1.90 18.83 14.62
N ARG A 198 -2.99 18.79 15.41
CA ARG A 198 -4.03 19.81 15.37
C ARG A 198 -3.84 20.74 16.55
N GLU A 199 -3.80 22.03 16.25
CA GLU A 199 -4.02 23.05 17.27
C GLU A 199 -5.45 22.89 17.81
N VAL A 200 -5.58 22.70 19.13
CA VAL A 200 -6.85 22.82 19.82
C VAL A 200 -7.19 24.30 19.89
N VAL A 201 -7.95 24.79 18.92
CA VAL A 201 -8.57 26.12 18.97
C VAL A 201 -9.79 26.00 19.88
N THR A 202 -9.68 26.52 21.10
CA THR A 202 -10.83 26.78 21.97
C THR A 202 -11.78 27.75 21.27
N ARG A 203 -13.04 27.35 21.07
CA ARG A 203 -14.08 28.16 20.42
C ARG A 203 -14.38 29.43 21.22
N GLU A 204 -14.26 30.58 20.58
CA GLU A 204 -15.28 31.65 20.49
C GLU A 204 -14.99 32.49 19.21
N VAL A 205 -16.07 32.92 18.53
CA VAL A 205 -16.25 33.45 17.14
C VAL A 205 -15.59 34.83 16.86
N PRO A 206 -15.68 35.47 15.66
CA PRO A 206 -15.64 35.03 14.25
C PRO A 206 -14.67 35.91 13.35
N VAL A 207 -14.65 35.62 12.04
CA VAL A 207 -14.22 36.45 10.87
C VAL A 207 -12.73 36.62 10.48
N LEU A 208 -12.53 36.44 9.16
CA LEU A 208 -11.64 37.15 8.20
C LEU A 208 -10.27 36.56 7.79
N TRP A 209 -10.11 36.55 6.46
CA TRP A 209 -8.98 36.21 5.58
C TRP A 209 -7.57 36.70 5.97
N CYS A 210 -6.54 35.91 5.58
CA CYS A 210 -5.39 36.24 4.68
C CYS A 210 -4.18 35.33 5.03
N PHE A 211 -3.73 34.45 4.12
CA PHE A 211 -2.68 34.62 3.10
C PHE A 211 -1.23 34.78 3.62
N LEU A 212 -0.33 33.91 3.08
CA LEU A 212 1.12 34.12 2.84
C LEU A 212 2.02 34.19 4.10
N VAL A 213 3.25 33.66 4.23
CA VAL A 213 4.44 33.38 3.38
C VAL A 213 5.30 32.38 4.20
N GLY A 214 5.81 31.25 3.70
CA GLY A 214 7.12 31.10 3.03
C GLY A 214 8.17 30.38 3.92
N PRO A 215 9.24 29.79 3.33
CA PRO A 215 10.11 28.81 3.99
C PRO A 215 11.33 29.45 4.65
N VAL A 216 11.81 28.90 5.77
CA VAL A 216 13.13 29.25 6.33
C VAL A 216 14.01 28.01 6.39
N ARG A 217 15.16 28.10 5.71
CA ARG A 217 16.22 27.09 5.60
C ARG A 217 16.92 26.84 6.96
N PRO A 218 17.52 25.65 7.15
CA PRO A 218 18.30 25.35 8.35
C PRO A 218 19.73 25.92 8.27
N LEU A 219 20.29 26.25 9.44
CA LEU A 219 21.73 26.22 9.74
C LEU A 219 22.04 24.90 10.44
#